data_AF-A0A2I0T798-F1
#
_entry.id   AF-A0A2I0T798-F1
#
_cell.length_a   1.000
_cell.length_b   1.000
_cell.length_c   1.000
_cell.angle_alpha   90.00
_cell.angle_beta   90.00
_cell.angle_gamma   90.00
#
_symmetry.space_group_name_H-M   'P 1'
#
loop_
_entity.id
_entity.type
_entity.pdbx_description
1 polymer ?
#
loop_
_entity_poly.entity_id
_entity_poly.type
_entity_poly.pdbx_seq_one_letter_code
_entity_poly.pdbx_strand_id
1 'polypeptide(L)'
;MIKVVAVYGTLSDLLSVASNKLGIKATSVYNGKGGLIDDIALISPEYFEPILNYLRHGQLIVNDGINLLGVLEEARFFGIDSLIEHLEIAIKNSQPAEDHSPISRKEFVRFLLATPTKSELRCQNCDLSGCDLQEANLRGSNVKGAIFEEMLTPLHMSQSVR
;
A
#
# COMPACT_ATOMS: atom_id res chain seq x y z
N MET A 1 -26.03 2.25 28.20
CA MET A 1 -26.34 1.04 27.41
C MET A 1 -25.62 1.15 26.07
N ILE A 2 -24.60 0.34 25.82
CA ILE A 2 -23.96 0.26 24.51
C ILE A 2 -24.91 -0.54 23.59
N LYS A 3 -25.31 0.04 22.45
CA LYS A 3 -26.10 -0.66 21.43
C LYS A 3 -25.14 -1.17 20.36
N VAL A 4 -24.99 -2.49 20.27
CA VAL A 4 -24.20 -3.13 19.20
C VAL A 4 -25.12 -3.41 18.01
N VAL A 5 -24.63 -3.14 16.80
CA VAL A 5 -25.33 -3.43 15.55
C VAL A 5 -24.33 -4.13 14.63
N ALA A 6 -24.60 -5.39 14.32
CA ALA A 6 -23.89 -6.08 13.25
C ALA A 6 -24.40 -5.55 11.90
N VAL A 7 -23.49 -5.14 11.03
CA VAL A 7 -23.82 -4.70 9.67
C VAL A 7 -23.00 -5.48 8.68
N TYR A 8 -23.70 -5.99 7.67
CA TYR A 8 -23.15 -6.70 6.53
C TYR A 8 -23.61 -5.91 5.30
N GLY A 9 -22.67 -5.40 4.49
CA GLY A 9 -23.00 -4.62 3.29
C GLY A 9 -22.24 -3.30 3.18
N THR A 10 -22.87 -2.29 2.61
CA THR A 10 -22.27 -1.00 2.29
C THR A 10 -22.38 0.00 3.45
N LEU A 11 -21.62 1.11 3.39
CA LEU A 11 -21.79 2.24 4.32
C LEU A 11 -23.22 2.79 4.30
N SER A 12 -23.90 2.73 3.15
CA SER A 12 -25.30 3.16 3.02
C SER A 12 -26.24 2.31 3.89
N ASP A 13 -25.99 1.00 3.95
CA ASP A 13 -26.78 0.07 4.77
C ASP A 13 -26.60 0.35 6.26
N LEU A 14 -25.36 0.61 6.71
CA LEU A 14 -25.07 1.02 8.09
C LEU A 14 -25.81 2.31 8.45
N LEU A 15 -25.71 3.34 7.61
CA LEU A 15 -26.33 4.64 7.85
C LEU A 15 -27.86 4.51 7.91
N SER A 16 -28.45 3.67 7.06
CA SER A 16 -29.89 3.39 7.05
C SER A 16 -30.34 2.70 8.35
N VAL A 17 -29.63 1.66 8.79
CA VAL A 17 -29.95 0.96 10.05
C VAL A 17 -29.77 1.88 11.25
N ALA A 18 -28.67 2.64 11.31
CA ALA A 18 -28.41 3.60 12.38
C ALA A 18 -29.50 4.68 12.45
N SER A 19 -29.90 5.21 11.30
CA SER A 19 -30.97 6.21 11.20
C SER A 19 -32.28 5.70 11.80
N ASN A 20 -32.71 4.50 11.40
CA ASN A 20 -33.95 3.88 11.89
C ASN A 20 -33.88 3.57 13.39
N LYS A 21 -32.75 3.05 13.87
CA LYS A 21 -32.61 2.58 15.27
C LYS A 21 -32.47 3.72 16.28
N LEU A 22 -31.99 4.88 15.82
CA LEU A 22 -31.76 6.06 16.64
C LEU A 22 -32.80 7.17 16.40
N GLY A 23 -33.64 7.04 15.38
CA GLY A 23 -34.65 8.06 15.02
C GLY A 23 -34.03 9.36 14.49
N ILE A 24 -32.85 9.29 13.88
CA ILE A 24 -32.12 10.43 13.32
C ILE A 24 -31.82 10.21 11.85
N LYS A 25 -31.40 11.26 11.13
CA LYS A 25 -30.83 11.11 9.78
C LYS A 25 -29.31 10.99 9.90
N ALA A 26 -28.78 9.77 9.89
CA ALA A 26 -27.34 9.55 9.88
C ALA A 26 -26.77 9.78 8.47
N THR A 27 -25.70 10.57 8.37
CA THR A 27 -25.04 10.89 7.08
C THR A 27 -23.58 10.49 7.04
N SER A 28 -22.95 10.29 8.20
CA SER A 28 -21.50 10.09 8.32
C SER A 28 -21.20 9.28 9.58
N VAL A 29 -20.13 8.50 9.54
CA VAL A 29 -19.65 7.69 10.67
C VAL A 29 -18.24 8.12 11.02
N TYR A 30 -17.93 8.21 12.31
CA TYR A 30 -16.60 8.61 12.78
C TYR A 30 -16.05 7.58 13.76
N ASN A 31 -14.73 7.37 13.74
CA ASN A 31 -14.05 6.54 14.73
C ASN A 31 -13.92 7.30 16.08
N GLY A 32 -13.46 6.61 17.13
CA GLY A 32 -13.28 7.20 18.47
C GLY A 32 -12.23 8.31 18.56
N LYS A 33 -11.42 8.52 17.51
CA LYS A 33 -10.46 9.63 17.37
C LYS A 33 -10.99 10.77 16.49
N GLY A 34 -12.23 10.68 15.99
CA GLY A 34 -12.85 11.68 15.13
C GLY A 34 -12.52 11.57 13.63
N GLY A 35 -11.85 10.50 13.19
CA GLY A 35 -11.62 10.23 11.78
C GLY A 35 -12.90 9.75 11.09
N LEU A 36 -13.20 10.30 9.91
CA LEU A 36 -14.35 9.90 9.10
C LEU A 36 -14.16 8.46 8.59
N ILE A 37 -15.22 7.67 8.66
CA ILE A 37 -15.34 6.34 8.06
C ILE A 37 -16.25 6.52 6.86
N ASP A 38 -15.64 6.69 5.69
CA ASP A 38 -16.28 6.84 4.39
C ASP A 38 -16.31 5.55 3.57
N ASP A 39 -15.50 4.56 3.94
CA ASP A 39 -15.49 3.23 3.35
C ASP A 39 -15.65 2.12 4.40
N ILE A 40 -16.87 1.58 4.51
CA ILE A 40 -17.10 0.32 5.27
C ILE A 40 -16.42 -0.87 4.60
N ALA A 41 -16.12 -0.78 3.31
CA ALA A 41 -15.39 -1.79 2.56
C ALA A 41 -13.93 -1.97 3.03
N LEU A 42 -13.44 -1.08 3.90
CA LEU A 42 -12.19 -1.29 4.65
C LEU A 42 -12.27 -2.44 5.66
N ILE A 43 -13.46 -3.01 5.88
CA ILE A 43 -13.66 -4.31 6.50
C ILE A 43 -14.11 -5.30 5.41
N SER A 44 -13.19 -5.78 4.59
CA SER A 44 -13.51 -6.82 3.63
C SER A 44 -13.68 -8.14 4.39
N PRO A 45 -14.85 -8.80 4.31
CA PRO A 45 -15.05 -10.09 4.98
C PRO A 45 -14.04 -11.15 4.53
N GLU A 46 -13.50 -11.00 3.31
CA GLU A 46 -12.45 -11.87 2.75
C GLU A 46 -11.10 -11.72 3.47
N TYR A 47 -10.76 -10.51 3.95
CA TYR A 47 -9.55 -10.26 4.71
C TYR A 47 -9.70 -10.57 6.21
N PHE A 48 -10.94 -10.71 6.69
CA PHE A 48 -11.23 -11.03 8.08
C PHE A 48 -11.03 -12.51 8.43
N GLU A 49 -11.23 -13.42 7.47
CA GLU A 49 -11.07 -14.87 7.71
C GLU A 49 -9.62 -15.24 8.15
N PRO A 50 -8.55 -14.75 7.50
CA PRO A 50 -7.18 -14.92 7.98
C PRO A 50 -6.95 -14.42 9.41
N ILE A 51 -7.60 -13.31 9.79
CA ILE A 51 -7.50 -12.74 11.14
C ILE A 51 -8.17 -13.64 12.17
N LEU A 52 -9.39 -14.12 11.89
CA LEU A 52 -10.09 -15.05 12.76
C LEU A 52 -9.30 -16.33 12.99
N ASN A 53 -8.72 -16.86 11.93
CA ASN A 53 -7.89 -18.06 11.97
C ASN A 53 -6.64 -17.81 12.83
N TYR A 54 -5.93 -16.71 12.59
CA TYR A 54 -4.79 -16.32 13.43
C TYR A 54 -5.15 -16.23 14.91
N LEU A 55 -6.30 -15.64 15.27
CA LEU A 55 -6.73 -15.55 16.67
C LEU A 55 -7.10 -16.91 17.27
N ARG A 56 -7.53 -17.89 16.46
CA ARG A 56 -7.89 -19.24 16.93
C ARG A 56 -6.68 -20.12 17.22
N HIS A 57 -5.68 -20.10 16.34
CA HIS A 57 -4.57 -21.06 16.38
C HIS A 57 -3.18 -20.42 16.42
N GLY A 58 -3.08 -19.09 16.36
CA GLY A 58 -1.82 -18.34 16.42
C GLY A 58 -0.97 -18.43 15.15
N GLN A 59 -1.54 -18.90 14.04
CA GLN A 59 -0.83 -19.06 12.77
C GLN A 59 -1.50 -18.25 11.67
N LEU A 60 -0.70 -17.53 10.88
CA LEU A 60 -1.18 -16.79 9.72
C LEU A 60 -1.33 -17.78 8.55
N ILE A 61 -2.57 -18.06 8.17
CA ILE A 61 -2.90 -18.89 7.01
C ILE A 61 -3.69 -18.01 6.05
N VAL A 62 -3.15 -17.82 4.85
CA VAL A 62 -3.75 -17.00 3.80
C VAL A 62 -3.89 -17.84 2.55
N ASN A 63 -5.11 -17.93 2.02
CA ASN A 63 -5.39 -18.70 0.81
C ASN A 63 -4.81 -18.00 -0.42
N ASP A 64 -4.47 -18.78 -1.45
CA ASP A 64 -4.02 -18.25 -2.74
C ASP A 64 -5.07 -17.29 -3.33
N GLY A 65 -4.62 -16.11 -3.76
CA GLY A 65 -5.48 -15.05 -4.30
C GLY A 65 -5.91 -13.99 -3.29
N ILE A 66 -5.75 -14.23 -1.99
CA ILE A 66 -6.00 -13.20 -0.98
C ILE A 66 -4.80 -12.24 -0.90
N ASN A 67 -5.09 -10.93 -1.01
CA ASN A 67 -4.07 -9.89 -0.89
C ASN A 67 -3.63 -9.68 0.57
N LEU A 68 -2.38 -10.03 0.87
CA LEU A 68 -1.76 -9.83 2.19
C LEU A 68 -1.80 -8.38 2.69
N LEU A 69 -1.73 -7.39 1.78
CA LEU A 69 -1.87 -5.97 2.17
C LEU A 69 -3.27 -5.67 2.70
N GLY A 70 -4.31 -6.29 2.14
CA GLY A 70 -5.69 -6.14 2.64
C GLY A 70 -5.83 -6.70 4.06
N VAL A 71 -5.27 -7.88 4.30
CA VAL A 71 -5.23 -8.50 5.64
C VAL A 71 -4.44 -7.64 6.64
N LEU A 72 -3.36 -6.99 6.19
CA LEU A 72 -2.57 -6.08 7.02
C LEU A 72 -3.37 -4.85 7.48
N GLU A 73 -4.12 -4.22 6.58
CA GLU A 73 -4.96 -3.07 6.92
C GLU A 73 -6.05 -3.44 7.94
N GLU A 74 -6.67 -4.61 7.81
CA GLU A 74 -7.59 -5.15 8.83
C GLU A 74 -6.90 -5.36 10.18
N ALA A 75 -5.70 -5.96 10.17
CA ALA A 75 -4.95 -6.22 11.40
C ALA A 75 -4.61 -4.92 12.13
N ARG A 76 -4.28 -3.85 11.37
CA ARG A 76 -4.10 -2.49 11.90
C ARG A 76 -5.40 -1.90 12.44
N PHE A 77 -6.51 -2.08 11.73
CA PHE A 77 -7.82 -1.61 12.15
C PHE A 77 -8.24 -2.23 13.49
N PHE A 78 -8.05 -3.54 13.67
CA PHE A 78 -8.35 -4.25 14.91
C PHE A 78 -7.26 -4.11 15.99
N GLY A 79 -6.09 -3.54 15.66
CA GLY A 79 -4.99 -3.34 16.61
C GLY A 79 -4.35 -4.64 17.08
N ILE A 80 -4.19 -5.62 16.19
CA ILE A 80 -3.59 -6.93 16.51
C ILE A 80 -2.09 -6.85 16.24
N ASP A 81 -1.34 -6.22 17.14
CA ASP A 81 0.09 -5.89 16.95
C ASP A 81 0.95 -7.09 16.55
N SER A 82 0.73 -8.27 17.16
CA SER A 82 1.48 -9.49 16.84
C SER A 82 1.21 -10.01 15.42
N LEU A 83 0.01 -9.77 14.89
CA LEU A 83 -0.35 -10.16 13.52
C LEU A 83 0.22 -9.17 12.51
N ILE A 84 0.22 -7.88 12.85
CA ILE A 84 0.80 -6.82 12.03
C ILE A 84 2.28 -7.13 11.76
N GLU A 85 3.05 -7.45 12.81
CA GLU A 85 4.47 -7.79 12.68
C GLU A 85 4.69 -9.01 11.77
N HIS A 86 3.91 -10.09 11.97
CA HIS A 86 4.00 -11.27 11.12
C HIS A 86 3.64 -10.98 9.65
N LEU A 87 2.63 -10.16 9.39
CA LEU A 87 2.21 -9.78 8.03
C LEU A 87 3.26 -8.91 7.33
N GLU A 88 3.85 -7.94 8.02
CA GLU A 88 4.92 -7.10 7.47
C GLU A 88 6.14 -7.95 7.06
N ILE A 89 6.52 -8.93 7.90
CA ILE A 89 7.60 -9.87 7.60
C ILE A 89 7.22 -10.75 6.39
N ALA A 90 6.02 -11.31 6.36
CA ALA A 90 5.55 -12.15 5.26
C ALA A 90 5.53 -11.41 3.92
N ILE A 91 5.06 -10.15 3.91
CA ILE A 91 5.05 -9.30 2.72
C ILE A 91 6.49 -9.00 2.26
N LYS A 92 7.38 -8.66 3.20
CA LYS A 92 8.79 -8.37 2.89
C LYS A 92 9.52 -9.59 2.32
N ASN A 93 9.23 -10.78 2.85
CA ASN A 93 9.81 -12.04 2.35
C ASN A 93 9.19 -12.50 1.02
N SER A 94 7.97 -12.04 0.69
CA SER A 94 7.27 -12.35 -0.56
C SER A 94 7.66 -11.40 -1.70
N GLN A 95 8.23 -10.24 -1.38
CA GLN A 95 8.91 -9.44 -2.38
C GLN A 95 10.15 -10.22 -2.85
N PRO A 96 10.44 -10.26 -4.17
CA PRO A 96 11.73 -10.76 -4.62
C PRO A 96 12.82 -10.02 -3.83
N ALA A 97 13.84 -10.76 -3.36
CA ALA A 97 15.00 -10.17 -2.72
C ALA A 97 15.40 -8.92 -3.51
N GLU A 98 15.75 -7.82 -2.83
CA GLU A 98 16.18 -6.59 -3.50
C GLU A 98 17.21 -6.96 -4.56
N ASP A 99 16.75 -7.01 -5.81
CA ASP A 99 17.55 -7.47 -6.92
C ASP A 99 18.42 -6.29 -7.29
N HIS A 100 19.62 -6.29 -6.72
CA HIS A 100 20.65 -5.31 -7.01
C HIS A 100 21.28 -5.57 -8.39
N SER A 101 20.69 -6.39 -9.26
CA SER A 101 21.12 -6.40 -10.65
C SER A 101 20.79 -5.06 -11.31
N PRO A 102 21.66 -4.58 -12.21
CA PRO A 102 21.41 -3.37 -12.96
C PRO A 102 20.06 -3.44 -13.68
N ILE A 103 19.28 -2.37 -13.58
CA ILE A 103 17.98 -2.31 -14.22
C ILE A 103 18.12 -2.54 -15.73
N SER A 104 17.32 -3.46 -16.29
CA SER A 104 17.32 -3.64 -17.74
C SER A 104 16.62 -2.45 -18.43
N ARG A 105 17.04 -2.12 -19.66
CA ARG A 105 16.37 -1.11 -20.50
C ARG A 105 14.85 -1.34 -20.61
N LYS A 106 14.40 -2.60 -20.66
CA LYS A 106 12.97 -2.96 -20.73
C LYS A 106 12.23 -2.57 -19.43
N GLU A 107 12.83 -2.84 -18.27
CA GLU A 107 12.26 -2.45 -16.98
C GLU A 107 12.25 -0.93 -16.80
N PHE A 108 13.33 -0.24 -17.21
CA PHE A 108 13.38 1.22 -17.18
C PHE A 108 12.28 1.86 -18.05
N VAL A 109 12.07 1.36 -19.26
CA VAL A 109 10.95 1.79 -20.13
C VAL A 109 9.59 1.53 -19.48
N ARG A 110 9.44 0.40 -18.77
CA ARG A 110 8.20 0.08 -18.06
C ARG A 110 7.93 1.08 -16.93
N PHE A 111 8.95 1.47 -16.15
CA PHE A 111 8.81 2.50 -15.12
C PHE A 111 8.45 3.87 -15.68
N LEU A 112 9.06 4.27 -16.80
CA LEU A 112 8.72 5.52 -17.48
C LEU A 112 7.25 5.54 -17.96
N LEU A 113 6.78 4.44 -18.55
CA LEU A 113 5.39 4.34 -19.04
C LEU A 113 4.36 4.21 -17.92
N ALA A 114 4.75 3.62 -16.78
CA ALA A 114 3.88 3.48 -15.62
C ALA A 114 3.79 4.77 -14.77
N THR A 115 4.73 5.70 -14.93
CA THR A 115 4.75 6.97 -14.18
C THR A 115 3.84 7.99 -14.88
N PRO A 116 2.79 8.50 -14.22
CA PRO A 116 1.95 9.55 -14.79
C PRO A 116 2.79 10.80 -15.14
N THR A 117 2.50 11.44 -16.27
CA THR A 117 3.25 12.62 -16.77
C THR A 117 3.22 13.84 -15.85
N LYS A 118 2.39 13.82 -14.80
CA LYS A 118 2.29 14.86 -13.78
C LYS A 118 3.01 14.51 -12.47
N SER A 119 3.65 13.35 -12.40
CA SER A 119 4.26 12.79 -11.19
C SER A 119 5.75 12.58 -11.37
N GLU A 120 6.49 12.73 -10.28
CA GLU A 120 7.92 12.45 -10.22
C GLU A 120 8.21 10.97 -10.54
N LEU A 121 9.20 10.72 -11.39
CA LEU A 121 9.73 9.38 -11.60
C LEU A 121 10.40 8.90 -10.30
N ARG A 122 9.95 7.77 -9.77
CA ARG A 122 10.50 7.20 -8.53
C ARG A 122 11.52 6.12 -8.89
N CYS A 123 12.81 6.47 -8.82
CA CYS A 123 13.94 5.56 -9.04
C CYS A 123 14.74 5.38 -7.74
N GLN A 124 14.07 5.35 -6.59
CA GLN A 124 14.74 5.22 -5.29
C GLN A 124 15.34 3.82 -5.15
N ASN A 125 16.59 3.74 -4.69
CA ASN A 125 17.34 2.49 -4.52
C ASN A 125 17.49 1.64 -5.80
N CYS A 126 17.27 2.20 -6.99
CA CYS A 126 17.49 1.49 -8.25
C CYS A 126 18.98 1.37 -8.54
N ASP A 127 19.42 0.20 -8.99
CA ASP A 127 20.73 0.06 -9.63
C ASP A 127 20.62 0.49 -11.10
N LEU A 128 21.22 1.63 -11.43
CA LEU A 128 21.28 2.19 -12.80
C LEU A 128 22.64 1.95 -13.45
N SER A 129 23.46 1.06 -12.88
CA SER A 129 24.82 0.85 -13.34
C SER A 129 24.86 0.36 -14.79
N GLY A 130 25.80 0.89 -15.57
CA GLY A 130 25.93 0.53 -16.99
C GLY A 130 24.77 0.97 -17.91
N CYS A 131 23.75 1.68 -17.40
CA CYS A 131 22.65 2.17 -18.24
C CYS A 131 23.12 3.29 -19.18
N ASP A 132 22.69 3.23 -20.44
CA ASP A 132 22.80 4.37 -21.37
C ASP A 132 21.63 5.33 -21.12
N LEU A 133 21.91 6.37 -20.34
CA LEU A 133 20.95 7.43 -19.98
C LEU A 133 21.17 8.70 -20.81
N GLN A 134 21.80 8.61 -21.99
CA GLN A 134 21.87 9.73 -22.92
C GLN A 134 20.48 10.29 -23.21
N GLU A 135 20.36 11.62 -23.14
CA GLU A 135 19.11 12.36 -23.38
C GLU A 135 17.96 12.07 -22.39
N ALA A 136 18.18 11.25 -21.36
CA ALA A 136 17.18 11.00 -20.33
C ALA A 136 16.96 12.24 -19.45
N ASN A 137 15.74 12.74 -19.41
CA ASN A 137 15.36 13.84 -18.51
C ASN A 137 14.92 13.29 -17.15
N LEU A 138 15.83 13.29 -16.17
CA LEU A 138 15.58 12.90 -14.78
C LEU A 138 15.21 14.10 -13.87
N ARG A 139 14.81 15.23 -14.44
CA ARG A 139 14.44 16.41 -13.63
C ARG A 139 13.21 16.10 -12.78
N GLY A 140 13.30 16.33 -11.48
CA GLY A 140 12.21 16.09 -10.54
C GLY A 140 12.02 14.61 -10.19
N SER A 141 12.91 13.70 -10.58
CA SER A 141 12.85 12.30 -10.13
C SER A 141 13.44 12.13 -8.73
N ASN A 142 12.84 11.27 -7.91
CA ASN A 142 13.43 10.85 -6.65
C ASN A 142 14.42 9.69 -6.91
N VAL A 143 15.72 9.99 -6.83
CA VAL A 143 16.85 9.05 -7.05
C VAL A 143 17.64 8.76 -5.78
N LYS A 144 17.05 8.97 -4.59
CA LYS A 144 17.75 8.72 -3.32
C LYS A 144 18.20 7.26 -3.25
N GLY A 145 19.47 7.03 -2.90
CA GLY A 145 20.03 5.67 -2.78
C GLY A 145 20.19 4.91 -4.10
N ALA A 146 19.96 5.55 -5.26
CA ALA A 146 20.23 4.94 -6.55
C ALA A 146 21.75 4.78 -6.79
N ILE A 147 22.14 3.73 -7.49
CA ILE A 147 23.53 3.41 -7.83
C ILE A 147 23.78 3.85 -9.27
N PHE A 148 24.88 4.56 -9.51
CA PHE A 148 25.29 5.08 -10.82
C PHE A 148 26.75 4.68 -11.11
N GLU A 149 27.03 3.38 -11.12
CA GLU A 149 28.38 2.86 -11.43
C GLU A 149 28.50 2.51 -12.91
N GLU A 150 29.73 2.53 -13.44
CA GLU A 150 30.03 2.09 -14.82
C GLU A 150 29.16 2.74 -15.92
N MET A 151 28.69 3.96 -15.68
CA MET A 151 27.85 4.68 -16.63
C MET A 151 28.56 4.86 -17.98
N LEU A 152 27.94 4.38 -19.06
CA LEU A 152 28.49 4.48 -20.43
C LEU A 152 28.67 5.92 -20.88
N THR A 153 27.90 6.85 -20.31
CA THR A 153 27.98 8.29 -20.58
C THR A 153 27.78 9.13 -19.33
N PRO A 154 28.41 10.33 -19.25
CA PRO A 154 28.18 11.27 -18.15
C PRO A 154 26.70 11.65 -18.02
N LEU A 155 26.15 11.51 -16.82
CA LEU A 155 24.79 11.91 -16.54
C LEU A 155 24.73 13.45 -16.36
N HIS A 156 24.12 14.15 -17.31
CA HIS A 156 23.90 15.59 -17.19
C HIS A 156 22.70 15.88 -16.29
N MET A 157 22.97 16.10 -14.99
CA MET A 157 21.99 16.65 -14.05
C MET A 157 22.17 18.16 -13.96
N SER A 158 21.25 18.93 -14.54
CA SER A 158 21.21 20.39 -14.32
C SER A 158 21.03 20.67 -12.83
N GLN A 159 21.94 21.43 -12.22
CA GLN A 159 21.74 21.93 -10.87
C GLN A 159 20.51 22.83 -10.86
N SER A 160 19.49 22.44 -10.08
CA SER A 160 18.39 23.35 -9.79
C SER A 160 18.94 24.42 -8.84
N VAL A 161 19.28 25.57 -9.40
CA VAL A 161 19.49 26.80 -8.62
C VAL A 161 18.18 27.07 -7.90
N ARG A 162 18.26 27.14 -6.56
CA ARG A 162 17.14 27.53 -5.70
C ARG A 162 16.68 28.95 -6.01
#